data_AF-A0A524C8A7-F1
#
_entry.id   AF-A0A524C8A7-F1
#
_cell.length_a   1.000
_cell.length_b   1.000
_cell.length_c   1.000
_cell.angle_alpha   90.00
_cell.angle_beta   90.00
_cell.angle_gamma   90.00
#
_symmetry.space_group_name_H-M   'P 1'
#
loop_
_entity.id
_entity.type
_entity.pdbx_description
1 polymer ?
#
loop_
_entity_poly.entity_id
_entity_poly.type
_entity_poly.pdbx_seq_one_letter_code
_entity_poly.pdbx_strand_id
1 'polypeptide(L)'
;MGQCKICLTTIDEGEFCSSHQIAEKNLQKRFKAWQKAYGDLEWKEYLEKLTTDDEIPIGDWVKEVAEYLLEKELKGKKKEQKK
;
A
#
# COMPACT_ATOMS: atom_id res chain seq x y z
N MET A 1 -4.53 10.95 20.24
CA MET A 1 -5.55 10.25 19.45
C MET A 1 -5.41 10.68 18.00
N GLY A 2 -4.85 9.83 17.17
CA GLY A 2 -4.84 10.00 15.72
C GLY A 2 -6.05 9.33 15.09
N GLN A 3 -6.13 9.41 13.76
CA GLN A 3 -7.08 8.62 12.97
C GLN A 3 -6.34 7.89 11.87
N CYS A 4 -6.75 6.64 11.62
CA CYS A 4 -6.25 5.85 10.51
C CYS A 4 -6.53 6.59 9.20
N LYS A 5 -5.52 6.74 8.33
CA LYS A 5 -5.68 7.43 7.05
C LYS A 5 -6.61 6.73 6.06
N ILE A 6 -6.92 5.46 6.28
CA ILE A 6 -7.76 4.63 5.41
C ILE A 6 -9.18 4.56 5.96
N CYS A 7 -9.37 3.94 7.13
CA CYS A 7 -10.71 3.72 7.70
C CYS A 7 -11.15 4.78 8.71
N LEU A 8 -10.37 5.84 8.94
CA LEU A 8 -10.65 6.95 9.87
C LEU A 8 -10.91 6.56 11.33
N THR A 9 -10.67 5.29 11.68
CA THR A 9 -10.77 4.75 13.03
C THR A 9 -9.77 5.44 13.96
N THR A 10 -10.18 5.69 15.20
CA THR A 10 -9.32 6.26 16.24
C THR A 10 -8.13 5.34 16.51
N ILE A 11 -6.93 5.89 16.45
CA ILE A 11 -5.69 5.20 16.74
C ILE A 11 -4.95 5.90 17.88
N ASP A 12 -4.26 5.11 18.70
CA ASP A 12 -3.40 5.63 19.76
C ASP A 12 -2.14 6.28 19.17
N GLU A 13 -1.46 5.58 18.25
CA GLU A 13 -0.19 6.02 17.65
C GLU A 13 -0.02 5.48 16.21
N GLY A 14 0.64 6.26 15.34
CA GLY A 14 0.98 5.89 13.96
C GLY A 14 0.09 6.53 12.88
N GLU A 15 0.23 6.06 11.63
CA GLU A 15 -0.57 6.51 10.48
C GLU A 15 -1.77 5.58 10.18
N PHE A 16 -1.69 4.33 10.62
CA PHE A 16 -2.66 3.27 10.35
C PHE A 16 -3.14 2.60 11.63
N CYS A 17 -4.36 2.06 11.64
CA CYS A 17 -4.81 1.22 12.74
C CYS A 17 -4.10 -0.13 12.74
N SER A 18 -4.15 -0.87 13.84
CA SER A 18 -3.40 -2.12 14.05
C SER A 18 -3.51 -3.09 12.88
N SER A 19 -4.73 -3.27 12.37
CA SER A 19 -4.99 -4.18 11.25
C SER A 19 -4.44 -3.67 9.91
N HIS A 20 -4.53 -2.36 9.62
CA HIS A 20 -3.88 -1.76 8.44
C HIS A 20 -2.35 -1.77 8.54
N GLN A 21 -1.78 -1.58 9.73
CA GLN A 21 -0.34 -1.75 9.96
C GLN A 21 0.12 -3.20 9.71
N ILE A 22 -0.69 -4.18 10.13
CA ILE A 22 -0.41 -5.59 9.87
C ILE A 22 -0.51 -5.88 8.36
N ALA A 23 -1.52 -5.32 7.69
CA ALA A 23 -1.68 -5.44 6.24
C ALA A 23 -0.49 -4.86 5.48
N GLU A 24 -0.02 -3.66 5.83
CA GLU A 24 1.16 -3.02 5.25
C GLU A 24 2.42 -3.89 5.41
N LYS A 25 2.66 -4.41 6.63
CA LYS A 25 3.81 -5.29 6.89
C LYS A 25 3.75 -6.58 6.06
N ASN A 26 2.56 -7.16 5.93
CA ASN A 26 2.37 -8.37 5.12
C ASN A 26 2.53 -8.10 3.62
N LEU A 27 2.06 -6.94 3.15
CA LEU A 27 2.21 -6.46 1.79
C LEU A 27 3.70 -6.31 1.43
N GLN A 28 4.47 -5.60 2.26
CA GLN A 28 5.92 -5.43 2.05
C GLN A 28 6.69 -6.75 2.07
N LYS A 29 6.32 -7.69 2.94
CA LYS A 29 6.92 -9.03 2.97
C LYS A 29 6.65 -9.80 1.67
N ARG A 30 5.42 -9.76 1.16
CA ARG A 30 5.03 -10.42 -0.10
C ARG A 30 5.69 -9.78 -1.30
N PHE A 31 5.84 -8.46 -1.31
CA PHE A 31 6.57 -7.76 -2.35
C PHE A 31 8.00 -8.28 -2.50
N LYS A 32 8.74 -8.50 -1.41
CA LYS A 32 10.10 -9.07 -1.50
C LYS A 32 10.11 -10.45 -2.19
N ALA A 33 9.09 -11.27 -1.95
CA ALA A 33 8.95 -12.56 -2.61
C ALA A 33 8.63 -12.39 -4.11
N TRP A 34 7.76 -11.45 -4.45
CA TRP A 34 7.43 -11.11 -5.84
C TRP A 34 8.63 -10.51 -6.58
N GLN A 35 9.35 -9.58 -5.97
CA GLN A 35 10.57 -8.99 -6.53
C GLN A 35 11.62 -10.06 -6.81
N LYS A 36 11.77 -11.06 -5.92
CA LYS A 36 12.67 -12.20 -6.17
C LYS A 36 12.21 -13.09 -7.33
N ALA A 37 10.89 -13.24 -7.53
CA ALA A 37 10.34 -14.06 -8.60
C ALA A 37 10.35 -13.37 -9.97
N TYR A 38 10.08 -12.05 -10.00
CA TYR A 38 10.00 -11.23 -11.20
C TYR A 38 11.32 -10.53 -11.56
N GLY A 39 12.27 -10.41 -10.63
CA GLY A 39 13.58 -9.78 -10.83
C GLY A 39 13.53 -8.25 -10.70
N ASP A 40 12.83 -7.59 -11.63
CA ASP A 40 12.79 -6.12 -11.80
C ASP A 40 11.40 -5.52 -11.50
N LEU A 41 10.61 -6.16 -10.64
CA LEU A 41 9.29 -5.64 -10.29
C LEU A 41 9.41 -4.38 -9.43
N GLU A 42 9.01 -3.24 -9.97
CA GLU A 42 8.93 -2.00 -9.22
C GLU A 42 7.79 -2.04 -8.19
N TRP A 43 7.97 -1.32 -7.08
CA TRP A 43 6.95 -1.20 -6.03
C TRP A 43 5.61 -0.69 -6.57
N LYS A 44 5.63 0.30 -7.46
CA LYS A 44 4.43 0.82 -8.12
C LYS A 44 3.71 -0.25 -8.93
N GLU A 45 4.44 -1.00 -9.76
CA GLU A 45 3.86 -2.06 -10.59
C GLU A 45 3.25 -3.18 -9.75
N TYR A 46 3.90 -3.52 -8.64
CA TYR A 46 3.34 -4.46 -7.68
C TYR A 46 2.00 -3.99 -7.13
N LEU A 47 1.92 -2.75 -6.64
CA LEU A 47 0.66 -2.18 -6.12
C LEU A 47 -0.42 -2.06 -7.21
N GLU A 48 -0.03 -1.66 -8.42
CA GLU A 48 -0.94 -1.54 -9.55
C GLU A 48 -1.54 -2.89 -9.93
N LYS A 49 -0.73 -3.96 -9.98
CA LYS A 49 -1.21 -5.33 -10.18
C LYS A 49 -2.18 -5.76 -9.09
N LEU A 50 -1.85 -5.52 -7.83
CA LEU A 50 -2.72 -5.90 -6.71
C LEU A 50 -4.07 -5.17 -6.70
N THR A 51 -4.13 -3.96 -7.24
CA THR A 51 -5.34 -3.12 -7.20
C THR A 51 -6.15 -3.22 -8.49
N THR A 52 -5.50 -3.58 -9.61
CA THR A 52 -6.13 -3.74 -10.92
C THR A 52 -6.62 -5.16 -11.16
N ASP A 53 -5.84 -6.17 -10.77
CA ASP A 53 -6.22 -7.58 -10.93
C ASP A 53 -7.12 -8.02 -9.76
N ASP A 54 -8.44 -7.93 -9.97
CA ASP A 54 -9.44 -8.39 -9.00
C ASP A 54 -9.43 -9.93 -8.82
N GLU A 55 -8.72 -10.65 -9.69
CA GLU A 55 -8.52 -12.11 -9.60
C GLU A 55 -7.49 -12.52 -8.52
N ILE A 56 -6.69 -11.58 -8.01
CA ILE A 56 -5.72 -11.89 -6.95
C ILE A 56 -6.47 -11.94 -5.62
N PRO A 57 -6.47 -13.08 -4.90
CA PRO A 57 -7.12 -13.19 -3.60
C PRO A 57 -6.30 -12.41 -2.54
N ILE A 58 -6.57 -11.12 -2.43
CA ILE A 58 -6.06 -10.23 -1.39
C ILE A 58 -7.18 -9.92 -0.38
N GLY A 59 -6.81 -9.81 0.89
CA GLY A 59 -7.77 -9.35 1.89
C GLY A 59 -8.07 -7.86 1.71
N ASP A 60 -9.29 -7.44 2.05
CA ASP A 60 -9.75 -6.05 1.89
C ASP A 60 -8.76 -5.03 2.46
N TRP A 61 -8.28 -5.27 3.69
CA TRP A 61 -7.28 -4.44 4.36
C TRP A 61 -5.97 -4.27 3.56
N VAL A 62 -5.55 -5.31 2.84
CA VAL A 62 -4.33 -5.27 2.02
C VAL A 62 -4.60 -4.51 0.73
N LYS A 63 -5.79 -4.66 0.14
CA LYS A 63 -6.25 -3.91 -1.03
C LYS A 63 -6.31 -2.41 -0.70
N GLU A 64 -6.97 -2.04 0.38
CA GLU A 64 -7.09 -0.65 0.83
C GLU A 64 -5.72 0.01 1.09
N VAL A 65 -4.79 -0.72 1.73
CA VAL A 65 -3.42 -0.22 1.94
C VAL A 65 -2.67 -0.09 0.61
N ALA A 66 -2.82 -1.06 -0.29
CA ALA A 66 -2.17 -1.00 -1.60
C ALA A 66 -2.67 0.19 -2.43
N GLU A 67 -3.98 0.44 -2.45
CA GLU A 67 -4.60 1.60 -3.10
C GLU A 67 -4.10 2.90 -2.50
N TYR A 68 -4.07 3.01 -1.17
CA TYR A 68 -3.57 4.20 -0.48
C TYR A 68 -2.10 4.48 -0.82
N LEU A 69 -1.25 3.46 -0.82
CA LEU A 69 0.17 3.59 -1.15
C LEU A 69 0.38 3.93 -2.62
N LEU A 70 -0.38 3.32 -3.53
CA LEU A 70 -0.32 3.61 -4.96
C LEU A 70 -0.70 5.07 -5.22
N GLU A 71 -1.77 5.54 -4.60
CA GLU A 71 -2.20 6.93 -4.70
C GLU A 71 -1.15 7.90 -4.15
N LYS A 72 -0.51 7.55 -3.02
CA LYS A 72 0.58 8.32 -2.41
C LYS A 72 1.80 8.42 -3.34
N GLU A 73 2.18 7.33 -3.99
CA GLU A 73 3.27 7.29 -4.99
C GLU A 73 2.94 8.16 -6.22
N LEU A 74 1.69 8.11 -6.70
CA LEU A 74 1.23 8.95 -7.82
C LEU A 74 1.18 10.44 -7.44
N LYS A 75 0.75 10.76 -6.21
CA LYS A 75 0.69 12.15 -5.70
C LYS A 75 2.08 12.70 -5.37
N GLY A 76 3.04 11.86 -4.98
CA GLY A 76 4.44 12.23 -4.72
C GLY A 76 5.12 12.85 -5.95
N LYS A 77 4.87 12.32 -7.15
CA LYS A 77 5.44 12.85 -8.40
C LYS A 77 4.91 14.23 -8.81
N LYS A 78 3.79 14.71 -8.26
CA LYS A 78 3.26 16.06 -8.58
C LYS A 78 3.98 17.20 -7.86
N LYS A 79 4.82 16.93 -6.84
CA LYS A 79 5.53 18.00 -6.11
C LYS A 79 6.92 18.34 -6.65
N GLU A 80 7.50 17.55 -7.56
CA GLU A 80 8.87 17.74 -8.06
C GLU A 80 8.96 18.29 -9.50
N GLN A 81 7.85 18.74 -10.10
CA GLN A 81 7.86 19.42 -11.41
C GLN A 81 7.56 20.92 -11.32
N LYS A 82 7.69 21.51 -10.13
CA LYS A 82 7.54 22.96 -9.93
C LYS A 82 8.78 23.54 -9.26
N LYS A 83 9.93 23.45 -9.93
CA LYS A 83 11.07 24.32 -9.67
C LYS A 83 11.69 24.75 -10.99
#